data_AF-A0A931YJ40-F1
#
_entry.id   AF-A0A931YJ40-F1
#
_cell.length_a   1.000
_cell.length_b   1.000
_cell.length_c   1.000
_cell.angle_alpha   90.00
_cell.angle_beta   90.00
_cell.angle_gamma   90.00
#
_symmetry.space_group_name_H-M   'P 1'
#
loop_
_entity.id
_entity.type
_entity.pdbx_description
1 polymer ?
#
loop_
_entity_poly.entity_id
_entity_poly.type
_entity_poly.pdbx_seq_one_letter_code
_entity_poly.pdbx_strand_id
1 'polypeptide(L)' 'MLTREPAARVILFRLENTRTMHVIERLETVLAGSSDALARGAVVIVEEGRQRIRYLPIGEAGM' A
#
# COMPACT_ATOMS: atom_id res chain seq x y z
N MET A 1 -19.70 -21.72 -2.13
CA MET A 1 -18.92 -21.06 -3.21
C MET A 1 -18.39 -19.76 -2.65
N LEU A 2 -17.13 -19.71 -2.23
CA LEU A 2 -16.51 -18.48 -1.72
C LEU A 2 -16.00 -17.72 -2.94
N THR A 3 -16.71 -16.68 -3.37
CA THR A 3 -16.24 -15.76 -4.40
C THR A 3 -14.92 -15.17 -3.93
N ARG A 4 -13.84 -15.40 -4.68
CA ARG A 4 -12.51 -14.86 -4.40
C ARG A 4 -12.56 -13.36 -4.69
N GLU A 5 -13.00 -12.58 -3.71
CA GLU A 5 -13.05 -11.13 -3.82
C GLU A 5 -11.65 -10.59 -4.13
N PRO A 6 -11.52 -9.54 -4.98
CA PRO A 6 -10.23 -8.98 -5.31
C PRO A 6 -9.52 -8.57 -4.02
N ALA A 7 -8.33 -9.13 -3.79
CA ALA A 7 -7.65 -8.96 -2.51
C ALA A 7 -7.36 -7.47 -2.27
N ALA A 8 -7.75 -6.99 -1.09
CA ALA A 8 -7.67 -5.59 -0.73
C ALA A 8 -6.23 -5.07 -0.88
N ARG A 9 -6.09 -3.95 -1.59
CA ARG A 9 -4.83 -3.22 -1.80
C ARG A 9 -4.82 -2.09 -0.79
N VAL A 10 -4.13 -2.29 0.32
CA VAL A 10 -4.24 -1.41 1.48
C VAL A 10 -2.99 -0.54 1.59
N ILE A 11 -3.20 0.75 1.81
CA ILE A 11 -2.14 1.67 2.24
C ILE A 11 -2.42 2.04 3.70
N LEU A 12 -1.49 1.73 4.59
CA LEU A 12 -1.57 2.09 6.01
C LEU A 12 -0.62 3.25 6.29
N PHE A 13 -1.17 4.39 6.72
CA PHE A 13 -0.39 5.53 7.20
C PHE A 13 -0.29 5.52 8.71
N ARG A 14 0.93 5.55 9.21
CA ARG A 14 1.26 5.82 10.62
C ARG A 14 2.15 7.05 10.64
N LEU A 15 1.51 8.20 10.83
CA LEU A 15 2.14 9.50 10.89
C LEU A 15 1.89 10.08 12.29
N GLU A 16 2.92 10.58 12.95
CA GLU A 16 2.80 11.28 14.23
C GLU A 16 2.91 12.79 13.98
N ASN A 17 2.07 13.60 14.61
CA ASN A 17 2.25 15.06 14.65
C ASN A 17 2.38 15.80 13.30
N THR A 18 1.80 15.25 12.22
CA THR A 18 1.93 15.80 10.87
C THR A 18 0.88 16.87 10.58
N ARG A 19 1.31 18.00 10.00
CA ARG A 19 0.38 18.98 9.40
C ARG A 19 -0.28 18.37 8.17
N THR A 20 -1.55 18.69 7.89
CA THR A 20 -2.32 18.15 6.76
C THR A 20 -1.57 18.20 5.42
N MET A 21 -0.86 19.29 5.12
CA MET A 21 -0.08 19.42 3.88
C MET A 21 1.04 18.37 3.77
N HIS A 22 1.72 18.07 4.88
CA HIS A 22 2.77 17.06 4.90
C HIS A 22 2.22 15.65 4.63
N VAL A 23 1.01 15.37 5.12
CA VAL A 23 0.30 14.11 4.83
C VAL A 23 0.00 13.99 3.34
N ILE A 24 -0.51 15.07 2.71
CA ILE A 24 -0.87 15.10 1.28
C ILE A 24 0.38 14.89 0.41
N GLU A 25 1.44 15.66 0.64
CA GLU A 25 2.70 15.54 -0.11
C GLU A 25 3.31 14.12 0.02
N ARG A 26 3.25 13.54 1.23
CA ARG A 26 3.74 12.19 1.48
C ARG A 26 2.87 11.14 0.79
N LEU A 27 1.56 11.34 0.77
CA LEU A 27 0.62 10.45 0.08
C LEU A 27 0.86 10.46 -1.43
N GLU A 28 1.00 11.62 -2.06
CA GLU A 28 1.31 11.75 -3.49
C GLU A 28 2.58 10.99 -3.85
N THR A 29 3.65 11.18 -3.07
CA THR A 29 4.94 10.50 -3.28
C THR A 29 4.80 8.98 -3.15
N VAL A 30 4.11 8.49 -2.11
CA VAL A 30 3.94 7.05 -1.88
C VAL A 30 3.08 6.41 -2.96
N LEU A 31 1.99 7.06 -3.39
CA LEU A 31 1.11 6.56 -4.43
C LEU A 31 1.87 6.40 -5.76
N ALA A 32 2.63 7.41 -6.15
CA ALA A 32 3.45 7.36 -7.36
C ALA A 32 4.48 6.21 -7.31
N GLY A 33 5.17 6.05 -6.19
CA GLY A 33 6.18 4.99 -6.03
C GLY A 33 5.65 3.58 -5.81
N SER A 34 4.36 3.41 -5.49
CA SER A 34 3.78 2.11 -5.09
C SER A 34 2.72 1.59 -6.05
N SER A 35 2.41 2.31 -7.12
CA SER A 35 1.36 1.95 -8.10
C SER A 35 1.48 0.50 -8.59
N ASP A 36 2.69 0.11 -9.00
CA ASP A 36 3.00 -1.24 -9.48
C ASP A 36 2.81 -2.32 -8.41
N ALA A 37 3.23 -2.03 -7.17
CA ALA A 37 3.09 -2.97 -6.07
C ALA A 37 1.61 -3.15 -5.69
N LEU A 38 0.84 -2.06 -5.66
CA LEU A 38 -0.60 -2.08 -5.42
C LEU A 38 -1.31 -2.85 -6.55
N ALA A 39 -0.94 -2.64 -7.81
CA ALA A 39 -1.48 -3.36 -8.95
C ALA A 39 -1.28 -4.88 -8.84
N ARG A 40 -0.11 -5.32 -8.34
CA ARG A 40 0.21 -6.73 -8.08
C ARG A 40 -0.38 -7.30 -6.79
N GLY A 41 -0.94 -6.45 -5.93
CA GLY A 41 -1.43 -6.88 -4.63
C GLY A 41 -0.41 -6.75 -3.53
N ALA A 42 -0.36 -5.57 -2.94
CA ALA A 42 0.53 -5.30 -1.82
C ALA A 42 -0.18 -4.52 -0.73
N VAL A 43 0.32 -4.68 0.49
CA VAL A 43 0.12 -3.75 1.58
C VAL A 43 1.32 -2.81 1.61
N VAL A 44 1.03 -1.51 1.52
CA VAL A 44 2.04 -0.46 1.61
C VAL A 44 1.88 0.22 2.96
N ILE A 45 2.89 0.11 3.81
CA ILE A 45 2.91 0.75 5.13
C ILE A 45 3.83 1.96 5.04
N VAL A 46 3.31 3.13 5.40
CA VAL A 46 4.02 4.40 5.41
C VAL A 46 4.17 4.84 6.86
N GLU A 47 5.41 4.84 7.32
CA GLU A 47 5.83 5.36 8.62
C GLU A 47 6.67 6.62 8.39
N GLU A 48 6.70 7.53 9.36
CA GLU A 48 7.17 8.91 9.19
C GLU A 48 8.59 9.04 8.60
N GLY A 49 9.46 8.05 8.79
CA GLY A 49 10.79 7.96 8.14
C GLY A 49 11.03 6.73 7.26
N ARG A 50 10.02 5.87 7.04
CA ARG A 50 10.21 4.59 6.35
C ARG A 50 8.98 4.16 5.57
N GLN A 51 9.19 3.71 4.34
CA GLN A 51 8.18 3.02 3.54
C GLN A 51 8.47 1.52 3.54
N ARG A 52 7.44 0.69 3.77
CA ARG A 52 7.55 -0.77 3.74
C ARG A 52 6.50 -1.32 2.80
N ILE A 53 6.94 -2.08 1.81
CA ILE A 53 6.05 -2.82 0.92
C ILE A 53 6.06 -4.29 1.34
N ARG A 54 4.87 -4.87 1.44
CA ARG A 54 4.66 -6.30 1.67
C ARG A 54 3.72 -6.82 0.59
N TYR A 55 4.25 -7.64 -0.30
CA TYR A 55 3.42 -8.38 -1.24
C TYR A 55 2.57 -9.37 -0.44
N LEU A 56 1.27 -9.36 -0.71
CA LEU A 56 0.41 -10.41 -0.19
C LEU A 56 0.68 -11.66 -1.04
N PRO A 57 0.45 -12.87 -0.50
CA PRO A 57 0.24 -14.04 -1.34
C PRO A 57 -1.09 -13.87 -2.10
N ILE A 58 -1.12 -12.93 -3.03
CA ILE A 58 -2.12 -12.91 -4.09
C ILE A 58 -1.63 -13.99 -5.01
N GLY A 59 -2.23 -15.18 -4.86
CA GLY A 59 -1.73 -16.38 -5.50
C GLY A 59 -1.21 -16.07 -6.89
N GLU A 60 0.10 -16.25 -7.06
CA GLU A 60 0.60 -16.75 -8.33
C GLU A 60 -0.38 -17.85 -8.69
N ALA A 61 -1.11 -17.64 -9.78
CA ALA A 61 -1.85 -18.72 -10.39
C ALA A 61 -0.78 -19.77 -10.69
N GLY A 62 -0.66 -20.74 -9.78
CA GLY A 62 0.07 -21.96 -10.03
C GLY A 62 -0.45 -22.47 -11.36
N MET A 63 0.48 -22.51 -12.31
CA MET A 63 0.40 -23.34 -13.49
C MET A 63 0.15 -24.79 -13.07
#